data_AF-A0A0C9Z3C3-F1
#
_entry.id   AF-A0A0C9Z3C3-F1
#
_cell.length_a   1.000
_cell.length_b   1.000
_cell.length_c   1.000
_cell.angle_alpha   90.00
_cell.angle_beta   90.00
_cell.angle_gamma   90.00
#
_symmetry.space_group_name_H-M   'P 1'
#
loop_
_entity.id
_entity.type
_entity.pdbx_description
1 polymer ?
#
loop_
_entity_poly.entity_id
_entity_poly.type
_entity_poly.pdbx_seq_one_letter_code
_entity_poly.pdbx_strand_id
1 'polypeptide(L)'
;MPDELLVECSIHLDGVPLKDVRSFKCGHGFCNTCIENLFQAGPPPFKCPTCRKRIQRKDAFQIFLNPHRPLTHPSTQSAYRDSDVDIDFTLSDDPDSTLEHVSSLRKKTRKNAAELQRMKKRLEQLQQSLLSANEKHDELEDQHQELQREYDFLQAQHADLKSTCTAHENERRKAERLFVVLQKKYEVAESAEQTWREKCKTAQKDARDARKEKEELDEGMKELAERTREFEHRAHKNKVAYDKCKGKYKALEEENVRLRKIQQVADNPEEQSLVVVDKNASDRLERAVDEDWLDDVCDVRGDNLDDFDSDYENDSSKENEDEREEQQPWPSRGVTWLRGRRATESVDDRERPLPEDRPYRPAVNFSSDWNLKGDGTGHNKAAKMKKRKNEEDAVMGARSSKLVKISLQSARPTKGKGRVTEERGDARSLSSSTQILGSSLRRAPAPKSKADLPIKLDAMGRLLGTTVLGSRRKFDKNS
;
A
#
# COMPACT_ATOMS: atom_id res chain seq x y z
N MET A 1 47.07 -71.92 -46.16
CA MET A 1 47.09 -70.46 -46.35
C MET A 1 46.14 -69.89 -45.33
N PRO A 2 46.55 -68.98 -44.42
CA PRO A 2 45.59 -68.33 -43.53
C PRO A 2 44.64 -67.46 -44.37
N ASP A 3 43.34 -67.69 -44.25
CA ASP A 3 42.32 -66.90 -44.94
C ASP A 3 42.44 -65.44 -44.48
N GLU A 4 42.77 -64.56 -45.42
CA GLU A 4 42.98 -63.14 -45.13
C GLU A 4 41.62 -62.46 -44.97
N LEU A 5 41.34 -61.90 -43.77
CA LEU A 5 40.06 -61.26 -43.49
C LEU A 5 39.85 -60.05 -44.43
N LEU A 6 38.85 -60.15 -45.31
CA LEU A 6 38.44 -59.05 -46.18
C LEU A 6 37.41 -58.17 -45.47
N VAL A 7 37.58 -56.85 -45.57
CA VAL A 7 36.65 -55.83 -45.08
C VAL A 7 36.23 -54.95 -46.24
N GLU A 8 34.94 -54.70 -46.36
CA GLU A 8 34.38 -53.84 -47.41
C GLU A 8 34.73 -52.37 -47.17
N CYS A 9 35.33 -51.71 -48.16
CA CYS A 9 35.64 -50.29 -48.05
C CYS A 9 34.43 -49.41 -48.40
N SER A 10 33.98 -48.53 -47.49
CA SER A 10 32.79 -47.68 -47.72
C SER A 10 32.91 -46.62 -48.83
N ILE A 11 34.06 -46.51 -49.53
CA ILE A 11 34.24 -45.57 -50.66
C ILE A 11 34.02 -46.27 -52.00
N HIS A 12 34.62 -47.45 -52.20
CA HIS A 12 34.54 -48.18 -53.47
C HIS A 12 33.73 -49.49 -53.39
N LEU A 13 33.31 -49.89 -52.19
CA LEU A 13 32.44 -51.04 -51.90
C LEU A 13 33.01 -52.41 -52.28
N ASP A 14 34.33 -52.53 -52.48
CA ASP A 14 34.98 -53.83 -52.67
C ASP A 14 35.59 -54.36 -51.37
N GLY A 15 35.75 -55.68 -51.30
CA GLY A 15 36.45 -56.37 -50.22
C GLY A 15 37.95 -56.13 -50.29
N VAL A 16 38.52 -55.53 -49.24
CA VAL A 16 39.94 -55.21 -49.14
C VAL A 16 40.56 -55.97 -47.97
N PRO A 17 41.78 -56.52 -48.10
CA PRO A 17 42.49 -57.11 -46.96
C PRO A 17 42.52 -56.14 -45.77
N LEU A 18 42.19 -56.64 -44.57
CA LEU A 18 42.15 -55.83 -43.35
C LEU A 18 43.47 -55.07 -43.11
N LYS A 19 44.61 -55.64 -43.50
CA LYS A 19 45.94 -55.02 -43.41
C LYS A 19 46.02 -53.68 -44.16
N ASP A 20 45.21 -53.50 -45.20
CA ASP A 20 45.20 -52.32 -46.06
C ASP A 20 44.11 -51.31 -45.67
N VAL A 21 43.33 -51.58 -44.63
CA VAL A 21 42.32 -50.66 -44.09
C VAL A 21 42.91 -49.82 -42.95
N ARG A 22 42.70 -48.50 -43.03
CA ARG A 22 43.03 -47.56 -41.93
C ARG A 22 41.77 -46.92 -41.40
N SER A 23 41.68 -46.79 -40.09
CA SER A 23 40.60 -46.08 -39.41
C SER A 23 41.05 -44.70 -38.95
N PHE A 24 40.10 -43.76 -38.94
CA PHE A 24 40.31 -42.42 -38.39
C PHE A 24 39.74 -42.32 -36.98
N LYS A 25 40.09 -41.26 -36.24
CA LYS A 25 39.54 -40.92 -34.91
C LYS A 25 38.00 -40.86 -34.84
N CYS A 26 37.33 -40.71 -35.99
CA CYS A 26 35.88 -40.73 -36.08
C CYS A 26 35.26 -42.14 -36.10
N GLY A 27 36.07 -43.20 -36.08
CA GLY A 27 35.63 -44.60 -36.08
C GLY A 27 35.42 -45.24 -37.46
N HIS A 28 35.47 -44.46 -38.54
CA HIS A 28 35.30 -44.96 -39.90
C HIS A 28 36.65 -45.34 -40.53
N GLY A 29 36.66 -46.45 -41.28
CA GLY A 29 37.83 -46.99 -41.94
C GLY A 29 37.68 -47.10 -43.45
N PHE A 30 38.79 -46.91 -44.16
CA PHE A 30 38.84 -46.95 -45.62
C PHE A 30 40.15 -47.61 -46.06
N CYS A 31 40.21 -48.14 -47.29
CA CYS A 31 41.44 -48.71 -47.82
C CYS A 31 42.51 -47.63 -48.06
N ASN A 32 43.79 -48.00 -48.01
CA ASN A 32 44.91 -47.10 -48.23
C ASN A 32 44.76 -46.30 -49.54
N THR A 33 44.39 -46.96 -50.63
CA THR A 33 44.22 -46.33 -51.96
C THR A 33 43.18 -45.22 -51.94
N CYS A 34 42.00 -45.46 -51.35
CA CYS A 34 40.96 -44.44 -51.27
C CYS A 34 41.30 -43.31 -50.29
N ILE A 35 42.06 -43.60 -49.23
CA ILE A 35 42.59 -42.56 -48.35
C ILE A 35 43.56 -41.67 -49.09
N GLU A 36 44.50 -42.24 -49.84
CA GLU A 36 45.47 -41.48 -50.63
C GLU A 36 44.78 -40.61 -51.67
N ASN A 37 43.83 -41.18 -52.42
CA ASN A 37 43.02 -40.43 -53.39
C ASN A 37 42.24 -39.29 -52.72
N LEU A 38 41.65 -39.54 -51.54
CA LEU A 38 40.91 -38.51 -50.80
C LEU A 38 41.81 -37.34 -50.38
N PHE A 39 43.04 -37.63 -49.93
CA PHE A 39 44.00 -36.59 -49.54
C PHE A 39 44.71 -35.93 -50.71
N GLN A 40 44.76 -36.58 -51.89
CA GLN A 40 45.39 -36.05 -53.10
C GLN A 40 44.43 -35.19 -53.94
N ALA A 41 43.14 -35.55 -54.01
CA ALA A 41 42.15 -34.87 -54.85
C ALA A 41 41.53 -33.62 -54.19
N GLY A 42 41.54 -33.53 -52.87
CA GLY A 42 40.84 -32.47 -52.13
C GLY A 42 41.75 -31.36 -51.59
N PRO A 43 41.35 -30.08 -51.63
CA PRO A 43 41.98 -29.06 -50.80
C PRO A 43 41.61 -29.28 -49.32
N PRO A 44 42.54 -29.08 -48.37
CA PRO A 44 42.22 -29.10 -46.94
C PRO A 44 41.21 -28.00 -46.59
N PRO A 45 40.29 -28.21 -45.60
CA PRO A 45 40.26 -29.33 -44.65
C PRO A 45 39.50 -30.56 -45.17
N PHE A 46 40.10 -31.74 -44.98
CA PHE A 46 39.51 -33.02 -45.36
C PHE A 46 38.39 -33.45 -44.41
N LYS A 47 37.32 -34.02 -44.96
CA LYS A 47 36.17 -34.53 -44.21
C LYS A 47 36.03 -36.03 -44.44
N CYS A 48 35.70 -36.78 -43.38
CA CYS A 48 35.37 -38.20 -43.47
C CYS A 48 34.19 -38.42 -44.43
N PRO A 49 34.30 -39.27 -45.46
CA PRO A 49 33.19 -39.56 -46.38
C PRO A 49 31.92 -40.05 -45.69
N THR A 50 32.04 -40.79 -44.58
CA THR A 50 30.90 -41.36 -43.87
C THR A 50 30.22 -40.38 -42.90
N CYS A 51 30.97 -39.75 -41.99
CA CYS A 51 30.38 -38.89 -40.94
C CYS A 51 30.64 -37.39 -41.11
N ARG A 52 31.35 -36.98 -42.16
CA ARG A 52 31.70 -35.58 -42.49
C ARG A 52 32.52 -34.83 -41.43
N LYS A 53 32.93 -35.48 -40.33
CA LYS A 53 33.88 -34.93 -39.34
C LYS A 53 35.23 -34.65 -39.99
N ARG A 54 35.94 -33.63 -39.52
CA ARG A 54 37.27 -33.28 -40.01
C ARG A 54 38.25 -34.42 -39.69
N ILE A 55 39.05 -34.80 -40.68
CA ILE A 55 40.07 -35.84 -40.56
C ILE A 55 41.42 -35.30 -41.04
N GLN A 56 42.51 -35.79 -40.45
CA GLN A 56 43.86 -35.49 -40.88
C GLN A 56 44.57 -36.77 -41.32
N ARG A 57 45.47 -36.68 -42.29
CA ARG A 57 46.24 -37.84 -42.79
C ARG A 57 47.02 -38.54 -41.66
N LYS A 58 47.48 -37.77 -40.67
CA LYS A 58 48.18 -38.27 -39.47
C LYS A 58 47.30 -39.02 -38.48
N ASP A 59 45.98 -38.87 -38.59
CA ASP A 59 45.01 -39.53 -37.70
C ASP A 59 44.59 -40.92 -38.19
N ALA A 60 45.09 -41.37 -39.36
CA ALA A 60 44.84 -42.70 -39.89
C ALA A 60 45.70 -43.73 -39.14
N PHE A 61 45.07 -44.71 -38.50
CA PHE A 61 45.75 -45.82 -37.82
C PHE A 61 45.32 -47.17 -38.39
N GLN A 62 46.24 -48.15 -38.40
CA GLN A 62 45.91 -49.52 -38.82
C GLN A 62 45.05 -50.20 -37.76
N ILE A 63 44.03 -50.94 -38.19
CA ILE A 63 43.31 -51.83 -37.29
C ILE A 63 44.12 -53.13 -37.19
N PHE A 64 44.74 -53.37 -36.04
CA PHE A 64 45.35 -54.66 -35.72
C PHE A 64 44.30 -55.52 -35.02
N LEU A 65 43.52 -56.31 -35.78
CA LEU A 65 42.77 -57.42 -35.19
C LEU A 65 43.77 -58.53 -34.95
N ASN A 66 44.09 -58.79 -33.68
CA ASN A 66 44.95 -59.90 -33.30
C ASN A 66 44.16 -61.20 -33.53
N PRO A 67 44.46 -62.01 -34.57
CA PRO A 67 43.61 -63.16 -34.94
C PRO A 67 43.66 -64.29 -33.90
N HIS A 68 44.52 -64.19 -32.87
CA HIS A 68 44.83 -65.25 -31.92
C HIS A 68 43.82 -65.47 -30.80
N ARG A 69 42.60 -64.93 -30.89
CA ARG A 69 41.52 -65.35 -30.00
C ARG A 69 40.52 -66.18 -30.79
N PRO A 70 40.57 -67.52 -30.71
CA PRO A 70 39.47 -68.36 -31.19
C PRO A 70 38.23 -68.01 -30.36
N LEU A 71 37.42 -67.08 -30.88
CA LEU A 71 36.10 -66.82 -30.37
C LEU A 71 35.28 -68.07 -30.69
N THR A 72 34.96 -68.80 -29.63
CA THR A 72 33.87 -69.78 -29.61
C THR A 72 32.70 -69.28 -30.45
N HIS A 73 32.42 -70.02 -31.53
CA HIS A 73 31.32 -69.83 -32.46
C HIS A 73 30.00 -69.48 -31.75
N PRO A 74 29.42 -68.28 -31.96
CA PRO A 74 27.98 -68.16 -32.02
C PRO A 74 27.56 -68.65 -33.39
N SER A 75 26.96 -69.84 -33.41
CA SER A 75 26.16 -70.32 -34.52
C SER A 75 25.07 -69.28 -34.81
N THR A 76 25.21 -68.55 -35.90
CA THR A 76 24.10 -67.85 -36.53
C THR A 76 24.25 -68.08 -38.01
N GLN A 77 23.50 -69.08 -38.48
CA GLN A 77 23.36 -69.43 -39.88
C GLN A 77 22.79 -68.23 -40.64
N SER A 78 23.68 -67.37 -41.14
CA SER A 78 23.38 -66.40 -42.18
C SER A 78 23.28 -67.20 -43.47
N ALA A 79 22.05 -67.42 -43.91
CA ALA A 79 21.71 -68.05 -45.18
C ALA A 79 22.02 -67.14 -46.37
N TYR A 80 23.27 -66.72 -46.54
CA TYR A 80 23.75 -66.23 -47.82
C TYR A 80 24.15 -67.43 -48.67
N ARG A 81 23.21 -67.86 -49.51
CA ARG A 81 23.46 -68.75 -50.64
C ARG A 81 24.36 -68.00 -51.63
N ASP A 82 25.66 -68.08 -51.40
CA ASP A 82 26.64 -67.84 -52.44
C ASP A 82 26.42 -68.92 -53.49
N SER A 83 25.79 -68.52 -54.59
CA SER A 83 25.54 -69.40 -55.71
C SER A 83 26.77 -69.28 -56.59
N ASP A 84 27.81 -70.02 -56.25
CA ASP A 84 28.87 -70.39 -57.19
C ASP A 84 28.17 -71.08 -58.38
N VAL A 85 27.89 -70.28 -59.41
CA VAL A 85 27.53 -70.78 -60.72
C VAL A 85 28.86 -71.08 -61.39
N ASP A 86 29.37 -72.29 -61.18
CA ASP A 86 30.32 -72.90 -62.11
C ASP A 86 29.68 -72.86 -63.50
N ILE A 87 30.10 -71.89 -64.31
CA ILE A 87 29.78 -71.85 -65.74
C ILE A 87 30.70 -72.86 -66.38
N ASP A 88 30.26 -74.12 -66.36
CA ASP A 88 30.88 -75.19 -67.13
C ASP A 88 30.66 -74.90 -68.63
N PHE A 89 31.73 -74.49 -69.31
CA PHE A 89 31.78 -74.23 -70.76
C PHE A 89 32.04 -75.50 -71.58
N THR A 90 31.84 -76.70 -71.02
CA THR A 90 31.86 -77.94 -71.81
C THR A 90 30.60 -78.01 -72.67
N LEU A 91 30.68 -77.35 -73.83
CA LEU A 91 29.75 -77.48 -74.95
C LEU A 91 29.71 -78.95 -75.39
N SER A 92 28.77 -79.71 -74.84
CA SER A 92 28.35 -80.98 -75.41
C SER A 92 27.51 -80.66 -76.66
N ASP A 93 28.06 -80.93 -77.85
CA ASP A 93 27.45 -80.76 -79.17
C ASP A 93 26.30 -81.78 -79.41
N ASP A 94 25.35 -81.85 -78.49
CA ASP A 94 24.15 -82.68 -78.62
C ASP A 94 22.99 -81.79 -79.10
N PRO A 95 22.54 -81.92 -80.36
CA PRO A 95 21.57 -81.00 -80.97
C PRO A 95 20.22 -80.96 -80.21
N ASP A 96 19.86 -82.01 -79.47
CA ASP A 96 18.64 -82.03 -78.64
C ASP A 96 18.77 -81.22 -77.33
N SER A 97 19.98 -80.97 -76.83
CA SER A 97 20.25 -80.13 -75.64
C SER A 97 19.97 -78.64 -75.89
N THR A 98 20.18 -78.19 -77.14
CA THR A 98 19.93 -76.79 -77.53
C THR A 98 18.46 -76.39 -77.42
N LEU A 99 17.53 -77.34 -77.64
CA LEU A 99 16.09 -77.11 -77.59
C LEU A 99 15.59 -76.92 -76.14
N GLU A 100 16.11 -77.70 -75.19
CA GLU A 100 15.81 -77.52 -73.76
C GLU A 100 16.39 -76.22 -73.21
N HIS A 101 17.60 -75.85 -73.64
CA HIS A 101 18.24 -74.62 -73.20
C HIS A 101 17.45 -73.37 -73.65
N VAL A 102 16.95 -73.35 -74.89
CA VAL A 102 16.08 -72.28 -75.39
C VAL A 102 14.74 -72.23 -74.62
N SER A 103 14.17 -73.37 -74.25
CA SER A 103 12.95 -73.43 -73.43
C SER A 103 13.16 -72.88 -72.01
N SER A 104 14.27 -73.26 -71.37
CA SER A 104 14.69 -72.74 -70.07
C SER A 104 14.92 -71.23 -70.12
N LEU A 105 15.60 -70.74 -71.17
CA LEU A 105 15.84 -69.32 -71.38
C LEU A 105 14.52 -68.56 -71.51
N ARG A 106 13.58 -69.03 -72.35
CA ARG A 106 12.25 -68.43 -72.51
C ARG A 106 11.48 -68.39 -71.18
N LYS A 107 11.55 -69.44 -70.36
CA LYS A 107 10.93 -69.49 -69.04
C LYS A 107 11.57 -68.46 -68.09
N LYS A 108 12.90 -68.31 -68.12
CA LYS A 108 13.64 -67.29 -67.35
C LYS A 108 13.28 -65.87 -67.81
N THR A 109 13.22 -65.62 -69.11
CA THR A 109 12.79 -64.32 -69.67
C THR A 109 11.37 -63.96 -69.23
N ARG A 110 10.43 -64.92 -69.23
CA ARG A 110 9.06 -64.70 -68.72
C ARG A 110 9.03 -64.41 -67.22
N LYS A 111 9.80 -65.14 -66.41
CA LYS A 111 9.93 -64.87 -64.96
C LYS A 111 10.49 -63.47 -64.70
N ASN A 112 11.57 -63.10 -65.38
CA ASN A 112 12.19 -61.78 -65.27
C ASN A 112 11.22 -60.68 -65.71
N ALA A 113 10.46 -60.88 -66.80
CA ALA A 113 9.45 -59.92 -67.23
C ALA A 113 8.35 -59.73 -66.17
N ALA A 114 7.87 -60.81 -65.54
CA ALA A 114 6.88 -60.74 -64.46
C ALA A 114 7.44 -60.09 -63.19
N GLU A 115 8.73 -60.26 -62.91
CA GLU A 115 9.43 -59.58 -61.81
C GLU A 115 9.61 -58.09 -62.09
N LEU A 116 10.03 -57.72 -63.30
CA LEU A 116 10.11 -56.32 -63.73
C LEU A 116 8.75 -55.62 -63.64
N GLN A 117 7.66 -56.27 -64.04
CA GLN A 117 6.31 -55.72 -63.87
C GLN A 117 5.92 -55.56 -62.39
N ARG A 118 6.29 -56.51 -61.52
CA ARG A 118 6.09 -56.38 -60.07
C ARG A 118 6.89 -55.23 -59.46
N MET A 119 8.15 -55.08 -59.86
CA MET A 119 9.00 -53.99 -59.41
C MET A 119 8.48 -52.64 -59.90
N LYS A 120 8.03 -52.55 -61.16
CA LYS A 120 7.40 -51.35 -61.72
C LYS A 120 6.15 -50.94 -60.92
N LYS A 121 5.24 -51.89 -60.65
CA LYS A 121 4.05 -51.64 -59.84
C LYS A 121 4.40 -51.17 -58.42
N ARG A 122 5.42 -51.76 -57.81
CA ARG A 122 5.90 -51.35 -56.47
C ARG A 122 6.48 -49.93 -56.50
N LEU A 123 7.20 -49.57 -57.56
CA LEU A 123 7.74 -48.22 -57.74
C LEU A 123 6.62 -47.19 -57.91
N GLU A 124 5.59 -47.49 -58.70
CA GLU A 124 4.40 -46.64 -58.84
C GLU A 124 3.65 -46.47 -57.50
N GLN A 125 3.49 -47.54 -56.72
CA GLN A 125 2.89 -47.49 -55.38
C GLN A 125 3.70 -46.63 -54.41
N LEU A 126 5.04 -46.78 -54.42
CA LEU A 126 5.93 -45.96 -53.59
C LEU A 126 5.86 -44.49 -54.02
N GLN A 127 5.83 -44.21 -55.32
CA GLN A 127 5.69 -42.84 -55.82
C GLN A 127 4.37 -42.21 -55.38
N GLN A 128 3.25 -42.94 -55.46
CA GLN A 128 1.96 -42.46 -54.99
C GLN A 128 1.93 -42.25 -53.47
N SER A 129 2.54 -43.14 -52.70
CA SER A 129 2.69 -42.98 -51.25
C SER A 129 3.54 -41.77 -50.88
N LEU A 130 4.57 -41.45 -51.67
CA LEU A 130 5.45 -40.31 -51.43
C LEU A 130 4.71 -39.00 -51.71
N LEU A 131 3.92 -38.93 -52.79
CA LEU A 131 3.05 -37.78 -53.06
C LEU A 131 2.04 -37.55 -51.93
N SER A 132 1.34 -38.60 -51.48
CA SER A 132 0.40 -38.48 -50.36
C SER A 132 1.08 -38.10 -49.04
N ALA A 133 2.33 -38.53 -48.81
CA ALA A 133 3.09 -38.12 -47.64
C ALA A 133 3.51 -36.65 -47.71
N ASN A 134 3.88 -36.15 -48.89
CA ASN A 134 4.21 -34.75 -49.10
C ASN A 134 2.98 -33.84 -48.91
N GLU A 135 1.82 -34.22 -49.45
CA GLU A 135 0.57 -33.47 -49.24
C GLU A 135 0.25 -33.31 -47.74
N LYS A 136 0.39 -34.39 -46.96
CA LYS A 136 0.22 -34.35 -45.50
C LYS A 136 1.28 -33.52 -44.79
N HIS A 137 2.51 -33.52 -45.30
CA HIS A 137 3.57 -32.68 -44.75
C HIS A 137 3.24 -31.20 -44.95
N ASP A 138 2.79 -30.82 -46.15
CA ASP A 138 2.40 -29.44 -46.48
C ASP A 138 1.20 -29.00 -45.62
N GLU A 139 0.19 -29.88 -45.44
CA GLU A 139 -0.95 -29.63 -44.54
C GLU A 139 -0.49 -29.39 -43.08
N LEU A 140 0.46 -30.17 -42.57
CA LEU A 140 1.00 -30.01 -41.22
C LEU A 140 1.85 -28.73 -41.09
N GLU A 141 2.56 -28.34 -42.15
CA GLU A 141 3.32 -27.10 -42.19
C GLU A 141 2.38 -25.89 -42.11
N ASP A 142 1.29 -25.89 -42.87
CA ASP A 142 0.26 -24.85 -42.83
C ASP A 142 -0.38 -24.74 -41.43
N GLN A 143 -0.74 -25.87 -40.81
CA GLN A 143 -1.26 -25.92 -39.45
C GLN A 143 -0.26 -25.39 -38.42
N HIS A 144 1.02 -25.72 -38.57
CA HIS A 144 2.06 -25.21 -37.69
C HIS A 144 2.20 -23.69 -37.81
N GLN A 145 2.15 -23.15 -39.02
CA GLN A 145 2.19 -21.70 -39.25
C GLN A 145 0.95 -20.98 -38.73
N GLU A 146 -0.22 -21.60 -38.78
CA GLU A 146 -1.45 -21.06 -38.17
C GLU A 146 -1.32 -21.00 -36.64
N LEU A 147 -0.95 -22.12 -36.00
CA LEU A 147 -0.72 -22.17 -34.55
C LEU A 147 0.35 -21.19 -34.09
N GLN A 148 1.42 -20.99 -34.88
CA GLN A 148 2.45 -20.00 -34.56
C GLN A 148 1.89 -18.58 -34.56
N ARG A 149 1.03 -18.23 -35.52
CA ARG A 149 0.38 -16.92 -35.58
C ARG A 149 -0.57 -16.72 -34.39
N GLU A 150 -1.32 -17.75 -34.01
CA GLU A 150 -2.18 -17.70 -32.82
C GLU A 150 -1.37 -17.51 -31.53
N TYR A 151 -0.24 -18.22 -31.41
CA TYR A 151 0.67 -18.09 -30.28
C TYR A 151 1.22 -16.66 -30.16
N ASP A 152 1.72 -16.09 -31.27
CA ASP A 152 2.26 -14.74 -31.29
C ASP A 152 1.18 -13.69 -30.94
N PHE A 153 -0.06 -13.90 -31.41
CA PHE A 153 -1.20 -13.06 -31.08
C PHE A 153 -1.55 -13.13 -29.58
N LEU A 154 -1.63 -14.33 -29.01
CA LEU A 154 -1.87 -14.51 -27.57
C LEU A 154 -0.73 -13.95 -26.71
N GLN A 155 0.51 -14.05 -27.18
CA GLN A 155 1.65 -13.46 -26.51
C GLN A 155 1.57 -11.93 -26.49
N ALA A 156 1.15 -11.31 -27.58
CA ALA A 156 0.90 -9.88 -27.66
C ALA A 156 -0.24 -9.44 -26.71
N GLN A 157 -1.34 -10.18 -26.67
CA GLN A 157 -2.43 -9.92 -25.71
C GLN A 157 -1.96 -10.03 -24.27
N HIS A 158 -1.19 -11.07 -23.93
CA HIS A 158 -0.65 -11.25 -22.60
C HIS A 158 0.29 -10.09 -22.20
N ALA A 159 1.10 -9.58 -23.13
CA ALA A 159 1.94 -8.42 -22.88
C ALA A 159 1.11 -7.14 -22.59
N ASP A 160 0.02 -6.93 -23.33
CA ASP A 160 -0.90 -5.80 -23.11
C ASP A 160 -1.65 -5.91 -21.77
N LEU A 161 -2.19 -7.09 -21.45
CA LEU A 161 -2.80 -7.36 -20.15
C LEU A 161 -1.79 -7.14 -19.00
N LYS A 162 -0.54 -7.57 -19.18
CA LYS A 162 0.51 -7.34 -18.17
C LYS A 162 0.78 -5.85 -17.98
N SER A 163 0.84 -5.08 -19.06
CA SER A 163 1.01 -3.62 -19.00
C SER A 163 -0.15 -2.96 -18.24
N THR A 164 -1.40 -3.29 -18.58
CA THR A 164 -2.59 -2.75 -17.90
C THR A 164 -2.66 -3.14 -16.42
N CYS A 165 -2.32 -4.38 -16.06
CA CYS A 165 -2.19 -4.78 -14.65
C CYS A 165 -1.17 -3.92 -13.90
N THR A 166 0.02 -3.69 -14.46
CA THR A 166 1.02 -2.82 -13.82
C THR A 166 0.56 -1.37 -13.70
N ALA A 167 -0.22 -0.86 -14.65
CA ALA A 167 -0.83 0.47 -14.58
C ALA A 167 -1.81 0.56 -13.41
N HIS A 168 -2.72 -0.41 -13.27
CA HIS A 168 -3.67 -0.45 -12.15
C HIS A 168 -3.00 -0.64 -10.79
N GLU A 169 -1.93 -1.42 -10.68
CA GLU A 169 -1.14 -1.52 -9.45
C GLU A 169 -0.53 -0.16 -9.06
N ASN A 170 -0.03 0.60 -10.03
CA ASN A 170 0.50 1.94 -9.79
C ASN A 170 -0.59 2.92 -9.35
N GLU A 171 -1.79 2.83 -9.92
CA GLU A 171 -2.96 3.60 -9.48
C GLU A 171 -3.38 3.23 -8.05
N ARG A 172 -3.43 1.93 -7.72
CA ARG A 172 -3.73 1.46 -6.37
C ARG A 172 -2.73 2.02 -5.36
N ARG A 173 -1.43 1.95 -5.64
CA ARG A 173 -0.38 2.54 -4.80
C ARG A 173 -0.53 4.06 -4.65
N LYS A 174 -0.99 4.77 -5.69
CA LYS A 174 -1.29 6.22 -5.59
C LYS A 174 -2.48 6.46 -4.66
N ALA A 175 -3.55 5.69 -4.79
CA ALA A 175 -4.73 5.79 -3.94
C ALA A 175 -4.41 5.48 -2.47
N GLU A 176 -3.63 4.43 -2.20
CA GLU A 176 -3.14 4.07 -0.86
C GLU A 176 -2.34 5.23 -0.22
N ARG A 177 -1.44 5.87 -0.97
CA ARG A 177 -0.71 7.05 -0.47
C ARG A 177 -1.64 8.22 -0.15
N LEU A 178 -2.62 8.49 -1.01
CA LEU A 178 -3.60 9.56 -0.77
C LEU A 178 -4.46 9.28 0.48
N PHE A 179 -4.85 8.02 0.67
CA PHE A 179 -5.59 7.58 1.85
C PHE A 179 -4.81 7.86 3.14
N VAL A 180 -3.53 7.47 3.21
CA VAL A 180 -2.66 7.75 4.37
C VAL A 180 -2.53 9.25 4.64
N VAL A 181 -2.43 10.08 3.60
CA VAL A 181 -2.37 11.54 3.74
C VAL A 181 -3.68 12.09 4.30
N LEU A 182 -4.83 11.61 3.81
CA LEU A 182 -6.15 12.02 4.31
C LEU A 182 -6.36 11.59 5.76
N GLN A 183 -5.95 10.36 6.11
CA GLN A 183 -6.04 9.85 7.48
C GLN A 183 -5.25 10.74 8.45
N LYS A 184 -4.00 11.10 8.12
CA LYS A 184 -3.22 12.03 8.95
C LYS A 184 -3.87 13.40 9.10
N LYS A 185 -4.51 13.92 8.04
CA LYS A 185 -5.25 15.18 8.12
C LYS A 185 -6.46 15.06 9.05
N TYR A 186 -7.14 13.92 9.03
CA TYR A 186 -8.27 13.65 9.92
C TYR A 186 -7.81 13.59 11.38
N GLU A 187 -6.72 12.87 11.69
CA GLU A 187 -6.13 12.81 13.05
C GLU A 187 -5.70 14.19 13.57
N VAL A 188 -5.12 15.04 12.71
CA VAL A 188 -4.77 16.42 13.05
C VAL A 188 -6.02 17.28 13.28
N ALA A 189 -7.07 17.09 12.49
CA ALA A 189 -8.33 17.81 12.68
C ALA A 189 -9.05 17.39 13.98
N GLU A 190 -9.06 16.09 14.28
CA GLU A 190 -9.67 15.53 15.49
C GLU A 190 -8.95 16.02 16.75
N SER A 191 -7.61 15.98 16.75
CA SER A 191 -6.82 16.55 17.87
C SER A 191 -7.02 18.06 18.02
N ALA A 192 -7.09 18.81 16.91
CA ALA A 192 -7.41 20.24 16.96
C ALA A 192 -8.80 20.49 17.56
N GLU A 193 -9.80 19.69 17.18
CA GLU A 193 -11.15 19.78 17.73
C GLU A 193 -11.17 19.48 19.24
N GLN A 194 -10.47 18.45 19.69
CA GLN A 194 -10.35 18.13 21.11
C GLN A 194 -9.73 19.29 21.90
N THR A 195 -8.62 19.86 21.43
CA THR A 195 -8.00 21.02 22.09
C THR A 195 -8.91 22.24 22.13
N TRP A 196 -9.73 22.45 21.10
CA TRP A 196 -10.71 23.53 21.07
C TRP A 196 -11.85 23.29 22.07
N ARG A 197 -12.34 22.04 22.18
CA ARG A 197 -13.36 21.65 23.17
C ARG A 197 -12.87 21.86 24.60
N GLU A 198 -11.62 21.49 24.90
CA GLU A 198 -11.00 21.74 26.21
C GLU A 198 -10.91 23.24 26.52
N LYS A 199 -10.43 24.05 25.56
CA LYS A 199 -10.37 25.51 25.72
C LYS A 199 -11.76 26.11 25.96
N CYS A 200 -12.80 25.63 25.29
CA CYS A 200 -14.17 26.08 25.51
C CYS A 200 -14.66 25.73 26.92
N LYS A 201 -14.34 24.53 27.42
CA LYS A 201 -14.68 24.13 28.80
C LYS A 201 -13.96 25.01 29.84
N THR A 202 -12.68 25.29 29.65
CA THR A 202 -11.91 26.20 30.51
C THR A 202 -12.50 27.61 30.49
N ALA A 203 -12.71 28.19 29.31
CA ALA A 203 -13.31 29.52 29.18
C ALA A 203 -14.72 29.59 29.79
N GLN A 204 -15.51 28.51 29.70
CA GLN A 204 -16.82 28.44 30.35
C GLN A 204 -16.70 28.43 31.87
N LYS A 205 -15.71 27.72 32.42
CA LYS A 205 -15.43 27.71 33.86
C LYS A 205 -15.00 29.11 34.32
N ASP A 206 -14.02 29.71 33.65
CA ASP A 206 -13.53 31.06 33.97
C ASP A 206 -14.67 32.09 33.91
N ALA A 207 -15.57 31.99 32.93
CA ALA A 207 -16.74 32.85 32.83
C ALA A 207 -17.76 32.64 33.97
N ARG A 208 -17.86 31.43 34.55
CA ARG A 208 -18.69 31.16 35.73
C ARG A 208 -18.04 31.71 36.99
N ASP A 209 -16.74 31.51 37.14
CA ASP A 209 -15.98 32.01 38.30
C ASP A 209 -16.00 33.54 38.33
N ALA A 210 -15.79 34.22 37.18
CA ALA A 210 -15.91 35.67 37.07
C ALA A 210 -17.35 36.20 37.35
N ARG A 211 -18.39 35.40 37.08
CA ARG A 211 -19.77 35.77 37.45
C ARG A 211 -19.97 35.71 38.95
N LYS A 212 -19.44 34.68 39.61
CA LYS A 212 -19.48 34.56 41.08
C LYS A 212 -18.71 35.69 41.77
N GLU A 213 -17.49 35.99 41.32
CA GLU A 213 -16.72 37.12 41.84
C GLU A 213 -17.47 38.45 41.69
N LYS A 214 -18.18 38.63 40.57
CA LYS A 214 -19.03 39.81 40.38
C LYS A 214 -20.23 39.82 41.34
N GLU A 215 -20.90 38.69 41.53
CA GLU A 215 -22.02 38.56 42.48
C GLU A 215 -21.55 38.89 43.91
N GLU A 216 -20.40 38.36 44.33
CA GLU A 216 -19.77 38.65 45.63
C GLU A 216 -19.42 40.16 45.77
N LEU A 217 -18.89 40.79 44.72
CA LEU A 217 -18.65 42.23 44.71
C LEU A 217 -19.94 43.05 44.80
N ASP A 218 -20.97 42.66 44.05
CA ASP A 218 -22.28 43.34 44.07
C ASP A 218 -22.95 43.19 45.45
N GLU A 219 -22.82 42.04 46.11
CA GLU A 219 -23.24 41.82 47.50
C GLU A 219 -22.45 42.68 48.49
N GLY A 220 -21.12 42.71 48.39
CA GLY A 220 -20.28 43.58 49.23
C GLY A 220 -20.59 45.07 49.05
N MET A 221 -20.92 45.50 47.84
CA MET A 221 -21.37 46.87 47.57
C MET A 221 -22.75 47.17 48.18
N LYS A 222 -23.68 46.20 48.19
CA LYS A 222 -24.99 46.35 48.86
C LYS A 222 -24.81 46.46 50.37
N GLU A 223 -23.98 45.62 50.98
CA GLU A 223 -23.67 45.69 52.42
C GLU A 223 -23.06 47.05 52.78
N LEU A 224 -22.12 47.55 51.98
CA LEU A 224 -21.51 48.87 52.20
C LEU A 224 -22.55 50.00 52.09
N ALA A 225 -23.46 49.91 51.11
CA ALA A 225 -24.55 50.87 50.96
C ALA A 225 -25.52 50.82 52.15
N GLU A 226 -25.80 49.63 52.70
CA GLU A 226 -26.60 49.45 53.91
C GLU A 226 -25.94 50.07 55.15
N ARG A 227 -24.66 49.77 55.39
CA ARG A 227 -23.88 50.40 56.47
C ARG A 227 -23.85 51.92 56.35
N THR A 228 -23.78 52.44 55.12
CA THR A 228 -23.83 53.88 54.86
C THR A 228 -25.19 54.47 55.25
N ARG A 229 -26.30 53.81 54.86
CA ARG A 229 -27.66 54.19 55.26
C ARG A 229 -27.84 54.16 56.78
N GLU A 230 -27.34 53.13 57.46
CA GLU A 230 -27.37 53.03 58.93
C GLU A 230 -26.56 54.14 59.60
N PHE A 231 -25.38 54.47 59.06
CA PHE A 231 -24.56 55.56 59.57
C PHE A 231 -25.26 56.92 59.42
N GLU A 232 -25.83 57.21 58.26
CA GLU A 232 -26.62 58.43 58.01
C GLU A 232 -27.83 58.51 58.95
N HIS A 233 -28.54 57.39 59.14
CA HIS A 233 -29.66 57.31 60.08
C HIS A 233 -29.23 57.61 61.52
N ARG A 234 -28.10 57.03 61.97
CA ARG A 234 -27.52 57.33 63.30
C ARG A 234 -27.09 58.78 63.43
N ALA A 235 -26.43 59.34 62.42
CA ALA A 235 -26.02 60.74 62.41
C ALA A 235 -27.23 61.68 62.49
N HIS A 236 -28.31 61.39 61.76
CA HIS A 236 -29.57 62.12 61.84
C HIS A 236 -30.19 62.04 63.24
N LYS A 237 -30.30 60.84 63.82
CA LYS A 237 -30.81 60.63 65.19
C LYS A 237 -30.00 61.43 66.22
N ASN A 238 -28.67 61.39 66.12
CA ASN A 238 -27.77 62.17 66.99
C ASN A 238 -27.93 63.67 66.80
N LYS A 239 -28.13 64.16 65.57
CA LYS A 239 -28.41 65.57 65.29
C LYS A 239 -29.72 66.01 65.94
N VAL A 240 -30.79 65.24 65.79
CA VAL A 240 -32.09 65.51 66.43
C VAL A 240 -31.94 65.54 67.96
N ALA A 241 -31.21 64.59 68.53
CA ALA A 241 -30.94 64.56 69.98
C ALA A 241 -30.12 65.78 70.44
N TYR A 242 -29.10 66.17 69.68
CA TYR A 242 -28.31 67.37 69.95
C TYR A 242 -29.17 68.64 69.88
N ASP A 243 -30.01 68.80 68.86
CA ASP A 243 -30.91 69.94 68.72
C ASP A 243 -31.93 69.99 69.87
N LYS A 244 -32.45 68.83 70.32
CA LYS A 244 -33.29 68.72 71.51
C LYS A 244 -32.54 69.19 72.77
N CYS A 245 -31.31 68.72 72.99
CA CYS A 245 -30.47 69.15 74.13
C CYS A 245 -30.11 70.64 74.06
N LYS A 246 -29.81 71.16 72.88
CA LYS A 246 -29.56 72.59 72.64
C LYS A 246 -30.79 73.43 72.96
N GLY A 247 -31.98 72.94 72.60
CA GLY A 247 -33.26 73.54 73.00
C GLY A 247 -33.43 73.59 74.52
N LYS A 248 -33.15 72.48 75.22
CA LYS A 248 -33.17 72.44 76.70
C LYS A 248 -32.17 73.42 77.31
N TYR A 249 -30.96 73.49 76.75
CA TYR A 249 -29.93 74.42 77.23
C TYR A 249 -30.36 75.88 77.07
N LYS A 250 -30.93 76.25 75.91
CA LYS A 250 -31.49 77.59 75.70
C LYS A 250 -32.62 77.90 76.67
N ALA A 251 -33.53 76.96 76.92
CA ALA A 251 -34.60 77.15 77.90
C ALA A 251 -34.05 77.36 79.32
N LEU A 252 -33.02 76.60 79.71
CA LEU A 252 -32.32 76.79 80.99
C LEU A 252 -31.55 78.11 81.07
N GLU A 253 -30.99 78.59 79.95
CA GLU A 253 -30.32 79.88 79.84
C GLU A 253 -31.33 81.04 79.97
N GLU A 254 -32.47 80.95 79.27
CA GLU A 254 -33.58 81.90 79.38
C GLU A 254 -34.15 81.94 80.81
N GLU A 255 -34.34 80.78 81.45
CA GLU A 255 -34.78 80.72 82.84
C GLU A 255 -33.72 81.28 83.79
N ASN A 256 -32.42 81.02 83.58
CA ASN A 256 -31.35 81.66 84.35
C ASN A 256 -31.37 83.19 84.19
N VAL A 257 -31.58 83.71 82.98
CA VAL A 257 -31.74 85.15 82.74
C VAL A 257 -32.96 85.70 83.50
N ARG A 258 -34.07 84.97 83.50
CA ARG A 258 -35.27 85.33 84.28
C ARG A 258 -35.00 85.36 85.78
N LEU A 259 -34.34 84.34 86.31
CA LEU A 259 -33.95 84.26 87.72
C LEU A 259 -32.98 85.39 88.11
N ARG A 260 -32.00 85.72 87.25
CA ARG A 260 -31.11 86.88 87.48
C ARG A 260 -31.86 88.21 87.49
N LYS A 261 -32.87 88.40 86.62
CA LYS A 261 -33.74 89.59 86.67
C LYS A 261 -34.53 89.67 87.97
N ILE A 262 -35.09 88.55 88.43
CA ILE A 262 -35.79 88.47 89.73
C ILE A 262 -34.82 88.81 90.87
N GLN A 263 -33.59 88.29 90.84
CA GLN A 263 -32.54 88.61 91.81
C GLN A 263 -32.17 90.10 91.80
N GLN A 264 -32.04 90.72 90.62
CA GLN A 264 -31.79 92.17 90.51
C GLN A 264 -32.93 93.02 91.10
N VAL A 265 -34.19 92.58 90.96
CA VAL A 265 -35.34 93.23 91.61
C VAL A 265 -35.31 93.02 93.14
N ALA A 266 -34.78 91.89 93.62
CA ALA A 266 -34.61 91.62 95.05
C ALA A 266 -33.45 92.42 95.67
N ASP A 267 -32.35 92.61 94.94
CA ASP A 267 -31.15 93.31 95.41
C ASP A 267 -31.26 94.85 95.31
N ASN A 268 -32.33 95.37 94.68
CA ASN A 268 -32.60 96.81 94.53
C ASN A 268 -33.96 97.20 95.17
N PRO A 269 -34.02 97.40 96.49
CA PRO A 269 -35.28 97.51 97.25
C PRO A 269 -36.08 98.81 97.02
N GLU A 270 -35.56 99.79 96.28
CA GLU A 270 -36.25 101.07 96.02
C GLU A 270 -37.27 101.00 94.86
N GLU A 271 -37.32 99.90 94.10
CA GLU A 271 -38.31 99.65 93.04
C GLU A 271 -39.42 98.66 93.46
N GLN A 272 -39.63 98.43 94.76
CA GLN A 272 -40.72 97.59 95.30
C GLN A 272 -42.05 98.36 95.50
N SER A 273 -42.28 99.43 94.73
CA SER A 273 -43.53 100.22 94.81
C SER A 273 -44.51 99.79 93.71
N LEU A 274 -45.63 99.18 94.13
CA LEU A 274 -46.76 98.69 93.32
C LEU A 274 -46.52 97.42 92.48
N VAL A 275 -46.49 96.26 93.15
CA VAL A 275 -47.00 95.02 92.55
C VAL A 275 -48.50 94.96 92.79
N VAL A 276 -49.28 95.35 91.77
CA VAL A 276 -50.74 95.15 91.74
C VAL A 276 -50.99 93.66 91.49
N VAL A 277 -51.45 92.96 92.52
CA VAL A 277 -51.95 91.59 92.41
C VAL A 277 -53.31 91.64 91.73
N ASP A 278 -53.35 91.34 90.44
CA ASP A 278 -54.58 91.16 89.68
C ASP A 278 -55.25 89.83 90.08
N LYS A 279 -56.42 89.91 90.73
CA LYS A 279 -57.20 88.76 91.19
C LYS A 279 -57.89 87.98 90.06
N ASN A 280 -57.77 88.41 88.81
CA ASN A 280 -58.41 87.76 87.66
C ASN A 280 -57.43 87.09 86.69
N ALA A 281 -56.15 86.96 87.05
CA ALA A 281 -55.23 86.10 86.29
C ALA A 281 -55.58 84.63 86.58
N SER A 282 -56.41 84.05 85.72
CA SER A 282 -56.75 82.62 85.77
C SER A 282 -55.48 81.79 85.79
N ASP A 283 -55.39 80.91 86.79
CA ASP A 283 -54.39 79.86 86.94
C ASP A 283 -54.22 79.10 85.61
N ARG A 284 -53.22 79.52 84.83
CA ARG A 284 -52.75 78.82 83.62
C ARG A 284 -51.53 77.97 83.94
N LEU A 285 -51.55 77.38 85.13
CA LEU A 285 -50.60 76.38 85.62
C LEU A 285 -51.14 74.95 85.41
N GLU A 286 -51.92 74.75 84.37
CA GLU A 286 -52.16 73.46 83.72
C GLU A 286 -51.44 73.48 82.36
N ARG A 287 -50.11 73.60 82.36
CA ARG A 287 -49.35 72.99 81.28
C ARG A 287 -49.14 71.55 81.69
N ALA A 288 -49.86 70.67 80.99
CA ALA A 288 -49.55 69.25 80.91
C ALA A 288 -48.03 69.08 80.92
N VAL A 289 -47.51 68.60 82.04
CA VAL A 289 -46.26 67.86 82.03
C VAL A 289 -46.63 66.62 81.24
N ASP A 290 -46.28 66.58 79.96
CA ASP A 290 -46.35 65.35 79.17
C ASP A 290 -45.45 64.33 79.87
N GLU A 291 -46.06 63.48 80.70
CA GLU A 291 -45.40 62.38 81.41
C GLU A 291 -44.82 61.35 80.42
N ASP A 292 -45.20 61.43 79.13
CA ASP A 292 -44.64 60.64 78.03
C ASP A 292 -43.13 60.86 77.80
N TRP A 293 -42.51 61.90 78.39
CA TRP A 293 -41.05 62.07 78.34
C TRP A 293 -40.29 61.05 79.21
N LEU A 294 -40.92 60.48 80.25
CA LEU A 294 -40.25 59.60 81.22
C LEU A 294 -40.19 58.15 80.73
N ASP A 295 -41.14 57.72 79.90
CA ASP A 295 -41.14 56.35 79.36
C ASP A 295 -40.05 56.16 78.28
N ASP A 296 -39.69 57.22 77.54
CA ASP A 296 -38.69 57.15 76.46
C ASP A 296 -37.22 57.17 76.96
N VAL A 297 -36.99 57.39 78.27
CA VAL A 297 -35.65 57.38 78.90
C VAL A 297 -35.38 56.08 79.67
N CYS A 298 -36.43 55.34 80.06
CA CYS A 298 -36.29 54.08 80.77
C CYS A 298 -36.22 52.83 79.86
N ASP A 299 -36.51 52.98 78.56
CA ASP A 299 -36.33 51.92 77.55
C ASP A 299 -34.92 51.88 76.93
N VAL A 300 -33.90 52.36 77.65
CA VAL A 300 -32.52 51.88 77.47
C VAL A 300 -32.48 50.45 77.99
N ARG A 301 -33.14 49.54 77.26
CA ARG A 301 -32.84 48.10 77.31
C ARG A 301 -31.35 48.00 77.07
N GLY A 302 -30.65 47.46 78.07
CA GLY A 302 -29.26 47.10 77.94
C GLY A 302 -29.07 46.31 76.64
N ASP A 303 -28.06 46.71 75.88
CA ASP A 303 -27.45 45.88 74.86
C ASP A 303 -27.03 44.57 75.55
N ASN A 304 -27.93 43.59 75.57
CA ASN A 304 -27.61 42.20 75.83
C ASN A 304 -26.76 41.76 74.64
N LEU A 305 -25.45 41.75 74.86
CA LEU A 305 -24.44 41.25 73.92
C LEU A 305 -24.33 39.72 73.90
N ASP A 306 -25.31 39.00 74.43
CA ASP A 306 -25.29 37.54 74.51
C ASP A 306 -26.60 36.96 73.97
N ASP A 307 -26.72 36.90 72.65
CA ASP A 307 -27.59 35.94 71.94
C ASP A 307 -26.98 35.72 70.54
N PHE A 308 -25.89 34.95 70.52
CA PHE A 308 -25.27 34.43 69.30
C PHE A 308 -25.68 32.96 69.11
N ASP A 309 -26.98 32.68 69.16
CA ASP A 309 -27.54 31.45 68.60
C ASP A 309 -27.91 31.75 67.14
N SER A 310 -27.03 31.36 66.23
CA SER A 310 -27.40 31.22 64.82
C SER A 310 -27.45 29.74 64.47
N ASP A 311 -28.60 29.15 64.78
CA ASP A 311 -29.15 28.03 64.02
C ASP A 311 -29.35 28.49 62.58
N TYR A 312 -28.30 28.38 61.76
CA TYR A 312 -28.45 28.30 60.31
C TYR A 312 -28.46 26.81 59.92
N GLU A 313 -29.56 26.14 60.27
CA GLU A 313 -30.05 25.05 59.44
C GLU A 313 -30.43 25.64 58.09
N ASN A 314 -29.47 25.67 57.17
CA ASN A 314 -29.73 25.94 55.77
C ASN A 314 -30.41 24.69 55.18
N ASP A 315 -31.73 24.68 55.34
CA ASP A 315 -32.67 23.85 54.63
C ASP A 315 -32.61 24.21 53.13
N SER A 316 -31.60 23.70 52.43
CA SER A 316 -31.63 23.56 50.98
C SER A 316 -32.04 22.13 50.65
N SER A 317 -33.28 21.83 51.00
CA SER A 317 -34.14 20.92 50.27
C SER A 317 -34.23 21.38 48.81
N LYS A 318 -33.18 21.11 48.01
CA LYS A 318 -33.27 21.17 46.56
C LYS A 318 -33.56 19.77 46.07
N GLU A 319 -34.85 19.60 45.83
CA GLU A 319 -35.48 18.51 45.13
C GLU A 319 -34.60 17.94 44.01
N ASN A 320 -34.62 16.62 44.02
CA ASN A 320 -34.31 15.67 42.98
C ASN A 320 -34.56 16.14 41.54
N GLU A 321 -33.95 15.35 40.65
CA GLU A 321 -34.32 15.12 39.25
C GLU A 321 -33.60 16.00 38.22
N ASP A 322 -32.32 15.72 38.00
CA ASP A 322 -31.80 15.67 36.62
C ASP A 322 -30.57 14.75 36.50
N GLU A 323 -30.66 13.53 37.06
CA GLU A 323 -29.92 12.39 36.50
C GLU A 323 -30.70 11.89 35.29
N ARG A 324 -30.59 12.63 34.19
CA ARG A 324 -30.92 12.12 32.86
C ARG A 324 -29.85 11.11 32.48
N GLU A 325 -29.99 9.90 33.00
CA GLU A 325 -29.51 8.70 32.33
C GLU A 325 -29.98 8.76 30.87
N GLU A 326 -29.03 8.93 29.94
CA GLU A 326 -29.26 8.53 28.55
C GLU A 326 -29.33 7.00 28.50
N GLN A 327 -30.45 6.45 28.99
CA GLN A 327 -30.92 5.14 28.57
C GLN A 327 -31.27 5.25 27.08
N GLN A 328 -30.44 4.61 26.28
CA GLN A 328 -30.74 4.33 24.88
C GLN A 328 -32.09 3.61 24.78
N PRO A 329 -32.96 3.99 23.83
CA PRO A 329 -34.18 3.25 23.57
C PRO A 329 -33.84 1.94 22.85
N TRP A 330 -33.95 0.82 23.56
CA TRP A 330 -34.20 -0.47 22.93
C TRP A 330 -35.67 -0.53 22.49
N PRO A 331 -35.99 -0.76 21.21
CA PRO A 331 -37.35 -1.03 20.80
C PRO A 331 -37.69 -2.52 21.04
N SER A 332 -38.69 -2.76 21.89
CA SER A 332 -39.37 -4.06 21.93
C SER A 332 -40.26 -4.24 20.70
N ARG A 333 -39.87 -5.23 19.90
CA ARG A 333 -40.69 -6.24 19.21
C ARG A 333 -41.95 -5.76 18.48
N GLY A 334 -41.84 -5.77 17.15
CA GLY A 334 -42.95 -5.99 16.24
C GLY A 334 -42.48 -6.18 14.80
N VAL A 335 -42.68 -7.39 14.27
CA VAL A 335 -42.73 -7.74 12.84
C VAL A 335 -41.40 -8.01 12.10
N THR A 336 -41.10 -9.31 12.02
CA THR A 336 -40.80 -10.10 10.81
C THR A 336 -39.86 -9.51 9.75
N TRP A 337 -38.57 -9.90 9.82
CA TRP A 337 -37.65 -9.84 8.68
C TRP A 337 -37.22 -11.23 8.25
N LEU A 338 -37.35 -11.45 6.93
CA LEU A 338 -36.91 -12.60 6.17
C LEU A 338 -35.39 -12.81 6.32
N ARG A 339 -35.05 -14.06 6.62
CA ARG A 339 -33.71 -14.59 6.84
C ARG A 339 -33.00 -14.76 5.49
N GLY A 340 -31.86 -14.08 5.31
CA GLY A 340 -31.08 -14.17 4.08
C GLY A 340 -29.73 -13.48 4.14
N ARG A 341 -28.86 -13.84 5.11
CA ARG A 341 -27.40 -13.77 4.94
C ARG A 341 -26.68 -14.52 6.06
N ARG A 342 -25.56 -15.11 5.64
CA ARG A 342 -24.75 -16.15 6.28
C ARG A 342 -24.03 -15.63 7.52
N ALA A 343 -24.07 -16.42 8.58
CA ALA A 343 -23.19 -16.29 9.74
C ALA A 343 -21.75 -16.60 9.31
N THR A 344 -20.81 -15.71 9.63
CA THR A 344 -19.40 -16.04 9.76
C THR A 344 -19.16 -16.39 11.21
N GLU A 345 -19.23 -17.68 11.52
CA GLU A 345 -18.77 -18.23 12.80
C GLU A 345 -17.26 -18.00 12.92
N SER A 346 -16.85 -17.31 13.98
CA SER A 346 -15.48 -17.30 14.47
C SER A 346 -15.21 -18.68 15.08
N VAL A 347 -14.67 -19.59 14.26
CA VAL A 347 -14.18 -20.89 14.70
C VAL A 347 -12.78 -20.69 15.27
N ASP A 348 -12.59 -21.12 16.51
CA ASP A 348 -11.32 -21.13 17.23
C ASP A 348 -10.37 -22.16 16.56
N ASP A 349 -9.26 -21.70 15.99
CA ASP A 349 -8.33 -22.50 15.17
C ASP A 349 -7.54 -23.55 15.99
N ARG A 350 -7.82 -23.71 17.28
CA ARG A 350 -7.15 -24.66 18.19
C ARG A 350 -7.73 -26.07 18.19
N GLU A 351 -8.93 -26.28 17.63
CA GLU A 351 -9.56 -27.61 17.57
C GLU A 351 -9.59 -28.22 16.17
N ARG A 352 -8.81 -27.69 15.21
CA ARG A 352 -8.76 -28.26 13.86
C ARG A 352 -7.98 -29.57 13.88
N PRO A 353 -8.60 -30.74 13.63
CA PRO A 353 -7.86 -32.00 13.56
C PRO A 353 -6.89 -31.93 12.38
N LEU A 354 -5.63 -32.27 12.64
CA LEU A 354 -4.65 -32.50 11.58
C LEU A 354 -5.15 -33.62 10.66
N PRO A 355 -4.97 -33.51 9.33
CA PRO A 355 -5.39 -34.55 8.41
C PRO A 355 -4.42 -35.74 8.49
N GLU A 356 -4.66 -36.63 9.45
CA GLU A 356 -4.20 -38.01 9.40
C GLU A 356 -5.20 -38.84 8.59
N ASP A 357 -4.67 -39.80 7.83
CA ASP A 357 -5.35 -40.78 6.98
C ASP A 357 -5.83 -40.35 5.59
N ARG A 358 -4.86 -40.27 4.67
CA ARG A 358 -5.05 -40.80 3.30
C ARG A 358 -4.07 -41.94 3.02
N PRO A 359 -4.54 -43.20 2.94
CA PRO A 359 -3.73 -44.29 2.40
C PRO A 359 -4.04 -44.43 0.91
N TYR A 360 -3.29 -43.77 0.02
CA TYR A 360 -3.24 -44.20 -1.38
C TYR A 360 -1.88 -43.84 -2.00
N ARG A 361 -1.06 -44.88 -2.20
CA ARG A 361 0.06 -44.86 -3.14
C ARG A 361 -0.44 -44.50 -4.55
N PRO A 362 0.38 -43.82 -5.34
CA PRO A 362 0.60 -44.23 -6.72
C PRO A 362 2.05 -44.68 -6.87
N ALA A 363 2.21 -45.95 -7.23
CA ALA A 363 3.45 -46.48 -7.75
C ALA A 363 3.66 -45.93 -9.16
N VAL A 364 4.57 -44.96 -9.31
CA VAL A 364 5.21 -44.68 -10.60
C VAL A 364 6.68 -44.33 -10.33
N ASN A 365 7.55 -45.30 -10.58
CA ASN A 365 8.99 -45.10 -10.62
C ASN A 365 9.34 -44.24 -11.84
N PHE A 366 9.62 -42.96 -11.63
CA PHE A 366 10.41 -42.18 -12.58
C PHE A 366 11.89 -42.43 -12.29
N SER A 367 12.53 -43.26 -13.11
CA SER A 367 13.98 -43.37 -13.20
C SER A 367 14.50 -42.19 -14.04
N SER A 368 14.83 -41.08 -13.39
CA SER A 368 15.59 -40.00 -14.00
C SER A 368 17.09 -40.21 -13.73
N ASP A 369 17.73 -40.98 -14.62
CA ASP A 369 19.18 -40.98 -14.80
C ASP A 369 19.63 -39.62 -15.36
N TRP A 370 19.84 -38.65 -14.46
CA TRP A 370 20.66 -37.47 -14.74
C TRP A 370 22.00 -37.61 -14.01
N ASN A 371 22.80 -38.58 -14.45
CA ASN A 371 24.22 -38.65 -14.15
C ASN A 371 25.02 -38.06 -15.33
N LEU A 372 25.07 -36.73 -15.43
CA LEU A 372 26.13 -36.06 -16.16
C LEU A 372 27.36 -35.96 -15.26
N LYS A 373 28.18 -37.01 -15.29
CA LYS A 373 29.58 -36.94 -14.87
C LYS A 373 30.32 -35.98 -15.82
N GLY A 374 30.73 -34.84 -15.29
CA GLY A 374 31.73 -33.96 -15.88
C GLY A 374 33.09 -34.19 -15.23
N ASP A 375 33.77 -35.28 -15.62
CA ASP A 375 35.24 -35.36 -15.57
C ASP A 375 35.71 -34.75 -16.92
N GLY A 376 36.65 -33.82 -17.03
CA GLY A 376 37.79 -33.42 -16.23
C GLY A 376 38.89 -33.01 -17.22
N THR A 377 39.93 -32.32 -16.74
CA THR A 377 41.15 -31.81 -17.44
C THR A 377 40.97 -30.58 -18.35
N GLY A 378 41.75 -29.50 -18.24
CA GLY A 378 42.91 -29.21 -17.39
C GLY A 378 43.62 -27.92 -17.86
N HIS A 379 44.36 -27.30 -16.94
CA HIS A 379 45.44 -26.32 -17.12
C HIS A 379 45.12 -24.88 -17.62
N ASN A 380 45.25 -23.88 -16.74
CA ASN A 380 46.48 -23.05 -16.65
C ASN A 380 46.40 -21.90 -15.62
N LYS A 381 47.37 -21.91 -14.71
CA LYS A 381 48.26 -20.80 -14.26
C LYS A 381 47.67 -19.49 -13.70
N ALA A 382 47.86 -19.35 -12.37
CA ALA A 382 48.68 -18.34 -11.70
C ALA A 382 48.43 -16.83 -11.92
N ALA A 383 47.92 -16.16 -10.87
CA ALA A 383 48.36 -14.86 -10.33
C ALA A 383 47.58 -14.59 -9.02
N LYS A 384 48.07 -14.94 -7.82
CA LYS A 384 48.83 -14.10 -6.86
C LYS A 384 48.56 -12.58 -6.90
N MET A 385 48.40 -12.03 -5.68
CA MET A 385 48.23 -10.61 -5.25
C MET A 385 46.77 -10.17 -5.09
N LYS A 386 46.33 -9.48 -4.03
CA LYS A 386 46.99 -8.93 -2.83
C LYS A 386 45.89 -8.72 -1.78
N LYS A 387 46.03 -9.32 -0.60
CA LYS A 387 45.24 -9.01 0.60
C LYS A 387 45.83 -7.72 1.18
N ARG A 388 45.08 -6.61 1.21
CA ARG A 388 45.46 -5.43 1.99
C ARG A 388 44.71 -5.46 3.31
N LYS A 389 45.48 -5.81 4.34
CA LYS A 389 45.22 -5.61 5.75
C LYS A 389 45.57 -4.15 6.05
N ASN A 390 44.64 -3.37 6.59
CA ASN A 390 44.94 -2.09 7.22
C ASN A 390 44.49 -2.20 8.69
N GLU A 391 45.45 -2.56 9.52
CA GLU A 391 45.53 -2.29 10.95
C GLU A 391 46.76 -1.42 11.08
N GLU A 392 46.63 -0.18 11.56
CA GLU A 392 47.63 0.44 12.44
C GLU A 392 46.93 1.37 13.42
N ASP A 393 47.44 1.27 14.64
CA ASP A 393 46.99 1.80 15.91
C ASP A 393 47.25 3.30 16.09
N ALA A 394 46.64 3.81 17.17
CA ALA A 394 47.22 4.70 18.19
C ALA A 394 46.49 6.05 18.33
N VAL A 395 46.22 6.64 19.50
CA VAL A 395 46.41 6.32 20.93
C VAL A 395 45.75 7.51 21.70
N MET A 396 45.42 7.28 22.98
CA MET A 396 45.01 8.23 24.04
C MET A 396 43.56 8.77 24.09
N GLY A 397 42.94 8.64 25.27
CA GLY A 397 42.06 9.69 25.79
C GLY A 397 40.83 9.25 26.59
N ALA A 398 41.01 8.55 27.70
CA ALA A 398 39.97 8.49 28.73
C ALA A 398 39.79 9.88 29.37
N ARG A 399 38.54 10.38 29.47
CA ARG A 399 37.92 10.96 30.68
C ARG A 399 36.62 11.73 30.40
N SER A 400 35.74 11.59 31.38
CA SER A 400 34.71 12.53 31.87
C SER A 400 33.53 12.91 30.97
N SER A 401 32.39 12.27 31.26
CA SER A 401 31.19 12.89 31.84
C SER A 401 30.91 14.40 31.67
N LYS A 402 29.62 14.65 31.38
CA LYS A 402 28.77 15.81 31.73
C LYS A 402 28.77 17.04 30.79
N LEU A 403 27.52 17.40 30.44
CA LEU A 403 26.99 18.72 30.10
C LEU A 403 27.22 19.26 28.67
N VAL A 404 26.18 19.17 27.85
CA VAL A 404 25.88 20.15 26.78
C VAL A 404 24.35 20.34 26.82
N LYS A 405 23.83 21.36 27.50
CA LYS A 405 23.72 22.78 27.10
C LYS A 405 22.76 22.96 25.91
N ILE A 406 21.49 23.13 26.25
CA ILE A 406 20.41 23.61 25.38
C ILE A 406 20.75 25.06 24.99
N SER A 407 20.92 25.34 23.69
CA SER A 407 20.94 26.70 23.16
C SER A 407 19.65 26.96 22.37
N LEU A 408 18.81 27.83 22.92
CA LEU A 408 17.72 28.51 22.23
C LEU A 408 18.28 29.54 21.23
N GLN A 409 17.83 29.48 19.98
CA GLN A 409 17.82 30.58 19.00
C GLN A 409 16.45 30.49 18.29
N SER A 410 15.47 31.34 18.58
CA SER A 410 15.29 32.76 18.21
C SER A 410 15.26 33.03 16.70
N ALA A 411 14.03 33.29 16.22
CA ALA A 411 13.57 34.26 15.23
C ALA A 411 14.35 34.53 13.90
N ARG A 412 13.66 34.22 12.78
CA ARG A 412 13.37 34.99 11.52
C ARG A 412 14.11 36.33 11.23
N PRO A 413 13.97 36.93 10.01
CA PRO A 413 14.05 36.45 8.62
C PRO A 413 14.91 37.42 7.74
N THR A 414 15.07 37.21 6.42
CA THR A 414 14.98 38.22 5.33
C THR A 414 15.73 37.85 4.03
N LYS A 415 15.07 38.17 2.90
CA LYS A 415 15.57 38.67 1.58
C LYS A 415 16.64 37.80 0.84
N GLY A 416 16.46 37.37 -0.41
CA GLY A 416 15.87 38.06 -1.56
C GLY A 416 16.97 38.79 -2.36
N LYS A 417 17.48 38.15 -3.43
CA LYS A 417 18.26 38.66 -4.60
C LYS A 417 18.72 37.40 -5.37
N GLY A 418 18.52 37.19 -6.67
CA GLY A 418 18.27 38.09 -7.79
C GLY A 418 19.51 38.16 -8.70
N ARG A 419 19.33 37.78 -9.98
CA ARG A 419 20.23 37.90 -11.16
C ARG A 419 21.34 36.85 -11.36
N VAL A 420 21.77 36.47 -12.57
CA VAL A 420 21.35 36.50 -14.00
C VAL A 420 22.65 36.28 -14.81
N THR A 421 22.57 35.60 -15.98
CA THR A 421 23.55 35.53 -17.11
C THR A 421 24.92 34.89 -16.82
N GLU A 422 25.64 34.21 -17.71
CA GLU A 422 25.76 34.19 -19.18
C GLU A 422 26.63 32.93 -19.50
N GLU A 423 26.29 32.10 -20.50
CA GLU A 423 26.79 32.07 -21.88
C GLU A 423 27.99 31.16 -22.20
N ARG A 424 27.93 30.64 -23.44
CA ARG A 424 28.98 30.02 -24.29
C ARG A 424 29.47 28.63 -23.90
N GLY A 425 29.64 27.69 -24.82
CA GLY A 425 29.66 27.71 -26.29
C GLY A 425 30.50 26.51 -26.71
N ASP A 426 29.94 25.56 -27.46
CA ASP A 426 30.16 25.34 -28.90
C ASP A 426 31.31 24.37 -29.25
N ALA A 427 30.95 23.38 -30.10
CA ALA A 427 31.69 22.75 -31.21
C ALA A 427 31.33 21.25 -31.29
N ARG A 428 30.41 20.83 -32.18
CA ARG A 428 30.57 20.54 -33.63
C ARG A 428 31.42 19.31 -33.96
N SER A 429 30.75 18.30 -34.54
CA SER A 429 31.12 17.60 -35.80
C SER A 429 30.15 16.41 -35.98
N LEU A 430 29.09 16.50 -36.81
CA LEU A 430 29.02 16.30 -38.27
C LEU A 430 29.60 14.97 -38.78
N SER A 431 28.71 14.10 -39.28
CA SER A 431 28.66 13.57 -40.67
C SER A 431 27.85 12.26 -40.66
N SER A 432 26.62 12.22 -41.22
CA SER A 432 26.28 12.06 -42.64
C SER A 432 26.11 10.60 -43.05
N SER A 433 24.89 10.20 -43.41
CA SER A 433 24.57 9.38 -44.60
C SER A 433 23.03 9.24 -44.71
N THR A 434 22.38 10.07 -45.55
CA THR A 434 21.74 9.72 -46.85
C THR A 434 20.64 8.63 -46.76
N GLN A 435 19.35 9.01 -46.87
CA GLN A 435 18.52 9.09 -48.12
C GLN A 435 17.74 7.76 -48.32
N ILE A 436 16.43 7.61 -48.61
CA ILE A 436 15.53 8.20 -49.62
C ILE A 436 14.07 7.67 -49.38
N LEU A 437 13.05 8.43 -49.84
CA LEU A 437 11.62 8.08 -50.13
C LEU A 437 10.69 7.82 -48.93
N GLY A 438 9.47 8.35 -48.85
CA GLY A 438 8.67 9.13 -49.79
C GLY A 438 7.23 9.24 -49.26
N SER A 439 6.51 10.24 -49.77
CA SER A 439 5.04 10.38 -49.78
C SER A 439 4.26 10.46 -48.46
N SER A 440 3.61 11.61 -48.23
CA SER A 440 2.14 11.72 -48.37
C SER A 440 1.51 12.68 -47.34
N LEU A 441 0.87 13.73 -47.87
CA LEU A 441 -0.29 14.45 -47.33
C LEU A 441 -0.25 14.95 -45.87
N ARG A 442 0.01 16.26 -45.69
CA ARG A 442 -0.62 17.05 -44.62
C ARG A 442 -1.11 18.40 -45.15
N ARG A 443 -2.40 18.44 -45.49
CA ARG A 443 -3.20 19.65 -45.58
C ARG A 443 -3.87 19.82 -44.22
N ALA A 444 -3.56 20.91 -43.51
CA ALA A 444 -4.33 21.31 -42.34
C ALA A 444 -5.73 21.77 -42.77
N PRO A 445 -6.76 21.53 -41.93
CA PRO A 445 -7.37 22.68 -41.28
C PRO A 445 -7.68 22.46 -39.80
N ALA A 446 -7.86 23.57 -39.09
CA ALA A 446 -8.25 23.69 -37.69
C ALA A 446 -9.58 22.97 -37.36
N PRO A 447 -9.87 22.80 -36.05
CA PRO A 447 -11.12 23.40 -35.59
C PRO A 447 -11.00 24.15 -34.26
N LYS A 448 -11.58 25.35 -34.25
CA LYS A 448 -12.19 25.96 -33.07
C LYS A 448 -13.58 25.34 -32.91
N SER A 449 -13.89 24.77 -31.76
CA SER A 449 -15.26 24.78 -31.22
C SER A 449 -15.23 24.35 -29.75
N LYS A 450 -15.57 25.29 -28.89
CA LYS A 450 -15.98 25.05 -27.51
C LYS A 450 -17.23 24.15 -27.56
N ALA A 451 -17.18 23.02 -26.87
CA ALA A 451 -18.38 22.23 -26.62
C ALA A 451 -19.10 22.86 -25.41
N ASP A 452 -20.11 23.68 -25.68
CA ASP A 452 -21.10 24.07 -24.69
C ASP A 452 -22.05 22.88 -24.50
N LEU A 453 -22.00 22.24 -23.33
CA LEU A 453 -23.01 21.28 -22.91
C LEU A 453 -24.26 22.06 -22.44
N PRO A 454 -25.47 21.82 -22.98
CA PRO A 454 -26.65 22.56 -22.60
C PRO A 454 -27.26 21.98 -21.32
N ILE A 455 -26.62 22.24 -20.18
CA ILE A 455 -27.26 21.99 -18.88
C ILE A 455 -28.08 23.24 -18.54
N LYS A 456 -29.41 23.15 -18.71
CA LYS A 456 -30.33 24.23 -18.31
C LYS A 456 -30.39 24.28 -16.78
N LEU A 457 -29.75 25.29 -16.19
CA LEU A 457 -29.87 25.62 -14.78
C LEU A 457 -30.95 26.69 -14.60
N ASP A 458 -31.74 26.60 -13.52
CA ASP A 458 -32.68 27.67 -13.14
C ASP A 458 -31.95 28.91 -12.58
N ALA A 459 -32.68 29.98 -12.30
CA ALA A 459 -32.13 31.22 -11.75
C ALA A 459 -31.45 31.05 -10.37
N MET A 460 -31.54 29.86 -9.76
CA MET A 460 -30.92 29.49 -8.49
C MET A 460 -29.80 28.45 -8.66
N GLY A 461 -29.39 28.14 -9.89
CA GLY A 461 -28.28 27.23 -10.18
C GLY A 461 -28.63 25.74 -10.08
N ARG A 462 -29.91 25.35 -10.13
CA ARG A 462 -30.35 23.95 -10.06
C ARG A 462 -30.67 23.38 -11.43
N LEU A 463 -30.38 22.10 -11.63
CA LEU A 463 -30.61 21.39 -12.89
C LEU A 463 -32.10 21.18 -13.16
N LEU A 464 -32.63 21.79 -14.21
CA LEU A 464 -34.02 21.60 -14.65
C LEU A 464 -34.21 20.17 -15.17
N GLY A 465 -34.87 19.31 -14.38
CA GLY A 465 -35.23 17.95 -14.78
C GLY A 465 -34.96 16.85 -13.74
N THR A 466 -34.32 17.15 -12.62
CA THR A 466 -34.15 16.16 -11.54
C THR A 466 -35.33 16.22 -10.57
N THR A 467 -36.26 15.27 -10.68
CA THR A 467 -37.28 15.03 -9.66
C THR A 467 -36.62 14.53 -8.38
N VAL A 468 -36.67 15.33 -7.32
CA VAL A 468 -36.30 14.93 -5.97
C VAL A 468 -37.33 13.90 -5.50
N LEU A 469 -36.93 12.64 -5.38
CA LEU A 469 -37.73 11.61 -4.70
C LEU A 469 -37.82 11.98 -3.22
N GLY A 470 -38.95 12.56 -2.84
CA GLY A 470 -39.25 12.97 -1.49
C GLY A 470 -39.31 11.79 -0.52
N SER A 471 -38.51 11.90 0.54
CA SER A 471 -38.64 11.12 1.77
C SER A 471 -40.01 11.38 2.39
N ARG A 472 -40.85 10.35 2.47
CA ARG A 472 -42.15 10.36 3.15
C ARG A 472 -41.93 10.58 4.66
N ARG A 473 -42.16 11.79 5.14
CA ARG A 473 -42.52 12.03 6.55
C ARG A 473 -44.04 11.83 6.70
N LYS A 474 -44.42 10.99 7.65
CA LYS A 474 -45.80 10.79 8.10
C LYS A 474 -46.26 12.06 8.83
N PHE A 475 -47.44 12.56 8.47
CA PHE A 475 -48.22 13.47 9.30
C PHE A 475 -49.06 12.61 10.22
N ASP A 476 -48.82 12.68 11.53
CA ASP A 476 -49.82 12.34 12.52
C ASP A 476 -50.84 13.48 12.57
N LYS A 477 -52.11 13.14 12.48
CA LYS A 477 -53.23 14.03 12.78
C LYS A 477 -54.07 13.37 13.85
N ASN A 478 -54.20 14.07 14.97
CA ASN A 478 -55.20 13.83 16.00
C ASN A 478 -56.61 13.74 15.39
N SER A 479 -57.33 12.70 15.77
CA SER A 479 -58.80 12.59 15.78
C SER A 479 -59.17 11.70 16.95
#